data_AF-A0A5D0VED5-F1
#
_entry.id   AF-A0A5D0VED5-F1
#
_cell.length_a   1.000
_cell.length_b   1.000
_cell.length_c   1.000
_cell.angle_alpha   90.00
_cell.angle_beta   90.00
_cell.angle_gamma   90.00
#
_symmetry.space_group_name_H-M   'P 1'
#
loop_
_entity.id
_entity.type
_entity.pdbx_description
1 polymer ?
#
loop_
_entity_poly.entity_id
_entity_poly.type
_entity_poly.pdbx_seq_one_letter_code
_entity_poly.pdbx_strand_id
1 'polypeptide(L)'
;MQNGSEKHVWLTAVQCAERTGVTVRALRLYEQAGLIRPRRNGKNWRLYGTGEMARLTEILALKRLGLSLQRIADLMAGHATDLDLMLTIQTIALQGKLQRLQQSLAMVEALRAKTAAGTLLSVDDLVKLAKEMNMRDASMDSVAWRRYEQARPRTEKKIAPSLYADYAGFYLLDEHVFAITSRDGRLFARLTGQRELEIFAEDEDRFFYKAVQAQVTFVRDKDGAVSGLNLHQNGYEQAAQRVEAEVALAVEEVLAERVRNNQPVENSEALLRQMIEQHQRGEPDYESMMPALALASHEQSAAIQSELEELGSIREISFKCVDPEGWDVHDVTFDKGKLEFKFILASDGRFGGIFFRPVS
;
A
#
# COMPACT_ATOMS: atom_id res chain seq x y z
N MET A 1 26.11 -62.32 -8.43
CA MET A 1 26.09 -61.90 -7.01
C MET A 1 26.83 -60.57 -6.97
N GLN A 2 26.31 -59.41 -6.56
CA GLN A 2 25.26 -59.08 -5.59
C GLN A 2 24.36 -57.94 -6.11
N ASN A 3 23.07 -58.08 -5.80
CA ASN A 3 22.00 -57.11 -6.03
C ASN A 3 22.10 -56.01 -4.95
N GLY A 4 22.61 -54.83 -5.30
CA GLY A 4 22.64 -53.66 -4.43
C GLY A 4 21.30 -52.92 -4.47
N SER A 5 20.31 -53.40 -3.73
CA SER A 5 19.00 -52.76 -3.58
C SER A 5 19.13 -51.49 -2.75
N GLU A 6 19.13 -50.32 -3.40
CA GLU A 6 18.87 -49.05 -2.71
C GLU A 6 17.49 -49.16 -2.03
N LYS A 7 17.48 -49.26 -0.70
CA LYS A 7 16.24 -49.21 0.08
C LYS A 7 15.60 -47.82 -0.14
N HIS A 8 14.65 -47.72 -1.06
CA HIS A 8 13.79 -46.53 -1.17
C HIS A 8 12.98 -46.39 0.12
N VAL A 9 13.43 -45.52 1.02
CA VAL A 9 12.72 -45.21 2.26
C VAL A 9 11.55 -44.29 1.91
N TRP A 10 10.35 -44.86 1.92
CA TRP A 10 9.10 -44.12 1.75
C TRP A 10 8.63 -43.59 3.11
N LEU A 11 8.43 -42.28 3.21
CA LEU A 11 7.96 -41.62 4.42
C LEU A 11 6.44 -41.43 4.37
N THR A 12 5.78 -41.63 5.49
CA THR A 12 4.39 -41.17 5.66
C THR A 12 4.33 -39.65 5.72
N ALA A 13 3.13 -39.06 5.57
CA ALA A 13 2.97 -37.61 5.66
C ALA A 13 3.47 -37.00 6.98
N VAL A 14 3.32 -37.72 8.10
CA VAL A 14 3.80 -37.28 9.43
C VAL A 14 5.32 -37.29 9.48
N GLN A 15 5.95 -38.40 9.08
CA GLN A 15 7.42 -38.51 9.05
C GLN A 15 8.06 -37.53 8.06
N CYS A 16 7.40 -37.26 6.92
CA CYS A 16 7.84 -36.26 5.96
C CYS A 16 7.77 -34.84 6.54
N ALA A 17 6.66 -34.51 7.22
CA ALA A 17 6.47 -33.24 7.91
C ALA A 17 7.55 -33.01 8.98
N GLU A 18 7.80 -34.00 9.83
CA GLU A 18 8.85 -33.94 10.87
C GLU A 18 10.24 -33.71 10.26
N ARG A 19 10.57 -34.44 9.18
CA ARG A 19 11.90 -34.37 8.57
C ARG A 19 12.17 -33.09 7.79
N THR A 20 11.13 -32.46 7.26
CA THR A 20 11.24 -31.23 6.45
C THR A 20 10.90 -29.96 7.23
N GLY A 21 10.35 -30.10 8.45
CA GLY A 21 9.90 -28.98 9.26
C GLY A 21 8.62 -28.31 8.76
N VAL A 22 7.91 -28.89 7.78
CA VAL A 22 6.61 -28.37 7.31
C VAL A 22 5.46 -29.11 7.96
N THR A 23 4.27 -28.50 7.99
CA THR A 23 3.08 -29.17 8.50
C THR A 23 2.50 -30.16 7.50
N VAL A 24 1.77 -31.18 7.98
CA VAL A 24 1.01 -32.10 7.10
C VAL A 24 -0.01 -31.34 6.24
N ARG A 25 -0.55 -30.22 6.74
CA ARG A 25 -1.42 -29.31 5.98
C ARG A 25 -0.66 -28.65 4.81
N ALA A 26 0.58 -28.22 5.03
CA ALA A 26 1.41 -27.66 3.96
C ALA A 26 1.71 -28.70 2.87
N LEU A 27 1.98 -29.96 3.24
CA LEU A 27 2.15 -31.04 2.25
C LEU A 27 0.92 -31.24 1.36
N ARG A 28 -0.29 -31.17 1.94
CA ARG A 28 -1.55 -31.23 1.15
C ARG A 28 -1.72 -30.02 0.24
N LEU A 29 -1.36 -28.83 0.72
CA LEU A 29 -1.41 -27.60 -0.07
C LEU A 29 -0.44 -27.68 -1.27
N TYR A 30 0.76 -28.23 -1.07
CA TYR A 30 1.73 -28.41 -2.14
C TYR A 30 1.25 -29.46 -3.17
N GLU A 31 0.59 -30.53 -2.73
CA GLU A 31 -0.04 -31.50 -3.64
C GLU A 31 -1.18 -30.86 -4.44
N GLN A 32 -2.03 -30.05 -3.80
CA GLN A 32 -3.12 -29.31 -4.46
C GLN A 32 -2.61 -28.30 -5.49
N ALA A 33 -1.49 -27.62 -5.19
CA ALA A 33 -0.82 -26.71 -6.10
C ALA A 33 -0.03 -27.44 -7.22
N GLY A 34 -0.09 -28.77 -7.28
CA GLY A 34 0.61 -29.59 -8.28
C GLY A 34 2.12 -29.68 -8.10
N LEU A 35 2.67 -29.07 -7.03
CA LEU A 35 4.10 -29.00 -6.75
C LEU A 35 4.70 -30.34 -6.34
N ILE A 36 3.92 -31.22 -5.71
CA ILE A 36 4.35 -32.58 -5.37
C ILE A 36 3.26 -33.58 -5.72
N ARG A 37 3.65 -34.81 -6.06
CA ARG A 37 2.73 -35.89 -6.41
C ARG A 37 3.10 -37.16 -5.66
N PRO A 38 2.79 -37.26 -4.36
CA PRO A 38 3.18 -38.40 -3.54
C PRO A 38 2.51 -39.68 -4.01
N ARG A 39 3.23 -40.80 -3.93
CA ARG A 39 2.66 -42.13 -4.17
C ARG A 39 1.65 -42.48 -3.09
N ARG A 40 0.84 -43.51 -3.36
CA ARG A 40 -0.12 -44.03 -2.40
C ARG A 40 0.10 -45.53 -2.18
N ASN A 41 -0.01 -45.96 -0.92
CA ASN A 41 0.05 -47.40 -0.60
C ASN A 41 -1.31 -48.08 -0.82
N GLY A 42 -1.38 -49.41 -0.60
CA GLY A 42 -2.62 -50.19 -0.74
C GLY A 42 -3.76 -49.78 0.22
N LYS A 43 -3.48 -48.97 1.25
CA LYS A 43 -4.48 -48.36 2.15
C LYS A 43 -4.77 -46.89 1.79
N ASN A 44 -4.36 -46.45 0.60
CA ASN A 44 -4.51 -45.09 0.07
C ASN A 44 -3.78 -43.98 0.87
N TRP A 45 -2.77 -44.33 1.67
CA TRP A 45 -1.95 -43.35 2.41
C TRP A 45 -0.83 -42.79 1.54
N ARG A 46 -0.57 -41.48 1.68
CA ARG A 46 0.49 -40.77 0.97
C ARG A 46 1.87 -41.23 1.44
N LEU A 47 2.71 -41.56 0.47
CA LEU A 47 4.10 -41.97 0.63
C LEU A 47 4.99 -41.00 -0.14
N TYR A 48 6.00 -40.47 0.54
CA TYR A 48 6.97 -39.52 0.01
C TYR A 48 8.31 -40.23 -0.12
N GLY A 49 8.81 -40.34 -1.35
CA GLY A 49 10.09 -40.94 -1.65
C GLY A 49 11.17 -39.88 -1.82
N THR A 50 12.31 -40.30 -2.34
CA THR A 50 13.46 -39.42 -2.57
C THR A 50 13.16 -38.29 -3.54
N GLY A 51 12.37 -38.54 -4.58
CA GLY A 51 11.96 -37.52 -5.57
C GLY A 51 11.09 -36.42 -4.96
N GLU A 52 10.09 -36.78 -4.14
CA GLU A 52 9.25 -35.81 -3.46
C GLU A 52 10.03 -35.02 -2.40
N MET A 53 10.99 -35.66 -1.73
CA MET A 53 11.86 -34.98 -0.75
C MET A 53 12.79 -33.96 -1.41
N ALA A 54 13.37 -34.29 -2.57
CA ALA A 54 14.16 -33.34 -3.35
C ALA A 54 13.31 -32.13 -3.78
N ARG A 55 12.09 -32.39 -4.28
CA ARG A 55 11.14 -31.35 -4.69
C ARG A 55 10.67 -30.48 -3.52
N LEU A 56 10.42 -31.06 -2.36
CA LEU A 56 10.10 -30.31 -1.14
C LEU A 56 11.25 -29.41 -0.68
N THR A 57 12.49 -29.85 -0.85
CA THR A 57 13.68 -29.07 -0.48
C THR A 57 13.81 -27.84 -1.37
N GLU A 58 13.58 -28.00 -2.67
CA GLU A 58 13.54 -26.92 -3.66
C GLU A 58 12.43 -25.90 -3.36
N ILE A 59 11.20 -26.36 -3.11
CA ILE A 59 10.06 -25.51 -2.72
C ILE A 59 10.39 -24.71 -1.46
N LEU A 60 11.03 -25.33 -0.46
CA LEU A 60 11.38 -24.67 0.79
C LEU A 60 12.50 -23.63 0.61
N ALA A 61 13.48 -23.91 -0.26
CA ALA A 61 14.52 -22.94 -0.61
C ALA A 61 13.89 -21.69 -1.26
N LEU A 62 13.01 -21.88 -2.25
CA LEU A 62 12.32 -20.78 -2.94
C LEU A 62 11.38 -20.01 -2.00
N LYS A 63 10.70 -20.70 -1.09
CA LYS A 63 9.85 -20.06 -0.08
C LYS A 63 10.67 -19.23 0.92
N ARG A 64 11.87 -19.66 1.27
CA ARG A 64 12.81 -18.88 2.11
C ARG A 64 13.35 -17.64 1.40
N LEU A 65 13.40 -17.67 0.06
CA LEU A 65 13.69 -16.51 -0.79
C LEU A 65 12.48 -15.57 -0.94
N GLY A 66 11.36 -15.84 -0.27
CA GLY A 66 10.19 -14.97 -0.23
C GLY A 66 9.19 -15.19 -1.37
N LEU A 67 9.34 -16.23 -2.19
CA LEU A 67 8.43 -16.49 -3.30
C LEU A 67 7.07 -17.04 -2.81
N SER A 68 6.00 -16.60 -3.46
CA SER A 68 4.66 -17.14 -3.24
C SER A 68 4.51 -18.55 -3.83
N LEU A 69 3.57 -19.32 -3.29
CA LEU A 69 3.29 -20.70 -3.73
C LEU A 69 2.95 -20.81 -5.22
N GLN A 70 2.17 -19.86 -5.75
CA GLN A 70 1.81 -19.81 -7.16
C GLN A 70 3.06 -19.61 -8.03
N ARG A 71 3.92 -18.66 -7.65
CA ARG A 71 5.14 -18.35 -8.40
C ARG A 71 6.15 -19.50 -8.38
N ILE A 72 6.24 -20.22 -7.27
CA ILE A 72 7.03 -21.45 -7.17
C ILE A 72 6.51 -22.49 -8.17
N ALA A 73 5.19 -22.63 -8.33
CA ALA A 73 4.61 -23.56 -9.30
C ALA A 73 4.94 -23.17 -10.74
N ASP A 74 4.82 -21.89 -11.08
CA ASP A 74 5.16 -21.36 -12.42
C ASP A 74 6.64 -21.63 -12.73
N LEU A 75 7.53 -21.40 -11.76
CA LEU A 75 8.95 -21.61 -11.89
C LEU A 75 9.33 -23.07 -12.14
N MET A 76 8.77 -23.97 -11.33
CA MET A 76 9.01 -25.40 -11.43
C MET A 76 8.38 -26.03 -12.67
N ALA A 77 7.47 -25.32 -13.34
CA ALA A 77 6.92 -25.70 -14.65
C ALA A 77 7.83 -25.33 -15.84
N GLY A 78 9.01 -24.75 -15.61
CA GLY A 78 10.03 -24.52 -16.65
C GLY A 78 10.15 -23.09 -17.16
N HIS A 79 9.54 -22.11 -16.50
CA HIS A 79 9.66 -20.69 -16.85
C HIS A 79 10.95 -20.08 -16.27
N ALA A 80 12.12 -20.60 -16.67
CA ALA A 80 13.43 -20.28 -16.09
C ALA A 80 13.79 -18.78 -16.15
N THR A 81 13.25 -18.03 -17.11
CA THR A 81 13.47 -16.59 -17.29
C THR A 81 12.89 -15.75 -16.14
N ASP A 82 11.90 -16.26 -15.41
CA ASP A 82 11.30 -15.56 -14.26
C ASP A 82 12.13 -15.67 -12.97
N LEU A 83 12.93 -16.75 -12.80
CA LEU A 83 13.78 -16.90 -11.62
C LEU A 83 14.94 -15.91 -11.64
N ASP A 84 15.62 -15.82 -12.79
CA ASP A 84 16.85 -15.05 -12.93
C ASP A 84 16.57 -13.55 -12.77
N LEU A 85 15.50 -13.06 -13.39
CA LEU A 85 15.03 -11.68 -13.22
C LEU A 85 14.64 -11.40 -11.76
N MET A 86 13.97 -12.34 -11.08
CA MET A 86 13.56 -12.18 -9.68
C MET A 86 14.75 -12.23 -8.72
N LEU A 87 15.71 -13.14 -8.93
CA LEU A 87 16.95 -13.21 -8.16
C LEU A 87 17.81 -11.96 -8.40
N THR A 88 17.78 -11.40 -9.61
CA THR A 88 18.43 -10.13 -9.93
C THR A 88 17.80 -8.99 -9.15
N ILE A 89 16.46 -8.87 -9.16
CA ILE A 89 15.73 -7.86 -8.37
C ILE A 89 16.01 -8.03 -6.86
N GLN A 90 15.99 -9.25 -6.35
CA GLN A 90 16.31 -9.52 -4.94
C GLN A 90 17.78 -9.20 -4.60
N THR A 91 18.71 -9.49 -5.52
CA THR A 91 20.12 -9.16 -5.36
C THR A 91 20.31 -7.64 -5.28
N ILE A 92 19.68 -6.89 -6.17
CA ILE A 92 19.69 -5.41 -6.15
C ILE A 92 19.11 -4.89 -4.82
N ALA A 93 17.98 -5.43 -4.37
CA ALA A 93 17.34 -5.03 -3.11
C ALA A 93 18.24 -5.32 -1.89
N LEU A 94 18.87 -6.49 -1.85
CA LEU A 94 19.79 -6.89 -0.77
C LEU A 94 21.09 -6.06 -0.79
N GLN A 95 21.63 -5.76 -1.98
CA GLN A 95 22.78 -4.87 -2.13
C GLN A 95 22.46 -3.46 -1.64
N GLY A 96 21.29 -2.91 -2.00
CA GLY A 96 20.84 -1.62 -1.48
C GLY A 96 20.69 -1.61 0.05
N LYS A 97 20.21 -2.71 0.64
CA LYS A 97 20.14 -2.86 2.11
C LYS A 97 21.54 -2.91 2.74
N LEU A 98 22.47 -3.65 2.14
CA LEU A 98 23.84 -3.78 2.62
C LEU A 98 24.58 -2.44 2.57
N GLN A 99 24.40 -1.66 1.50
CA GLN A 99 24.98 -0.32 1.38
C GLN A 99 24.47 0.63 2.47
N ARG A 100 23.16 0.64 2.75
CA ARG A 100 22.58 1.45 3.84
C ARG A 100 23.14 1.06 5.21
N LEU A 101 23.29 -0.24 5.47
CA LEU A 101 23.88 -0.73 6.73
C LEU A 101 25.35 -0.33 6.86
N GLN A 102 26.12 -0.38 5.78
CA GLN A 102 27.51 0.06 5.76
C GLN A 102 27.65 1.57 6.02
N GLN A 103 26.79 2.39 5.41
CA GLN A 103 26.76 3.83 5.66
C GLN A 103 26.43 4.15 7.12
N SER A 104 25.41 3.48 7.66
CA SER A 104 25.03 3.62 9.07
C SER A 104 26.18 3.27 10.01
N LEU A 105 26.88 2.16 9.74
CA LEU A 105 28.02 1.71 10.53
C LEU A 105 29.17 2.73 10.49
N ALA A 106 29.55 3.19 9.30
CA ALA A 106 30.61 4.18 9.13
C ALA A 106 30.32 5.49 9.89
N MET A 107 29.05 5.89 9.93
CA MET A 107 28.64 7.09 10.66
C MET A 107 28.74 6.91 12.18
N VAL A 108 28.28 5.77 12.71
CA VAL A 108 28.44 5.42 14.13
C VAL A 108 29.92 5.44 14.52
N GLU A 109 30.79 4.88 13.68
CA GLU A 109 32.24 4.85 13.91
C GLU A 109 32.86 6.26 13.90
N ALA A 110 32.45 7.12 12.96
CA ALA A 110 32.91 8.51 12.90
C ALA A 110 32.52 9.31 14.15
N LEU A 111 31.29 9.14 14.66
CA LEU A 111 30.84 9.79 15.89
C LEU A 111 31.55 9.26 17.13
N ARG A 112 31.79 7.94 17.21
CA ARG A 112 32.61 7.34 18.27
C ARG A 112 34.03 7.93 18.27
N ALA A 113 34.64 8.11 17.10
CA ALA A 113 35.95 8.74 16.98
C ALA A 113 35.95 10.20 17.47
N LYS A 114 34.91 10.99 17.12
CA LYS A 114 34.75 12.37 17.63
C LYS A 114 34.68 12.40 19.16
N THR A 115 33.89 11.52 19.79
CA THR A 115 33.81 11.45 21.26
C THR A 115 35.12 11.02 21.91
N ALA A 116 35.84 10.07 21.30
CA ALA A 116 37.14 9.62 21.81
C ALA A 116 38.22 10.71 21.72
N ALA A 117 38.12 11.61 20.74
CA ALA A 117 38.99 12.79 20.60
C ALA A 117 38.65 13.94 21.57
N GLY A 118 37.68 13.76 22.47
CA GLY A 118 37.25 14.78 23.43
C GLY A 118 36.31 15.84 22.85
N THR A 119 35.83 15.66 21.62
CA THR A 119 34.90 16.58 20.97
C THR A 119 33.47 16.28 21.44
N LEU A 120 32.77 17.32 21.90
CA LEU A 120 31.33 17.23 22.22
C LEU A 120 30.52 16.96 20.95
N LEU A 121 29.65 15.94 21.01
CA LEU A 121 28.69 15.66 19.94
C LEU A 121 27.66 16.79 19.88
N SER A 122 27.40 17.30 18.67
CA SER A 122 26.33 18.27 18.47
C SER A 122 24.96 17.59 18.37
N VAL A 123 23.89 18.35 18.59
CA VAL A 123 22.51 17.88 18.34
C VAL A 123 22.33 17.48 16.88
N ASP A 124 22.96 18.19 15.94
CA ASP A 124 22.91 17.86 14.51
C ASP A 124 23.60 16.54 14.18
N ASP A 125 24.73 16.23 14.83
CA ASP A 125 25.42 14.94 14.70
C ASP A 125 24.50 13.79 15.19
N LEU A 126 23.75 14.01 16.28
CA LEU A 126 22.79 13.05 16.82
C LEU A 126 21.53 12.92 15.97
N VAL A 127 21.03 14.03 15.41
CA VAL A 127 19.88 14.05 14.49
C VAL A 127 20.25 13.35 13.19
N LYS A 128 21.45 13.58 12.65
CA LYS A 128 21.94 12.92 11.45
C LYS A 128 22.12 11.41 11.69
N LEU A 129 22.65 11.02 12.86
CA LEU A 129 22.74 9.60 13.26
C LEU A 129 21.35 8.95 13.38
N ALA A 130 20.40 9.64 13.99
CA ALA A 130 19.03 9.14 14.15
C ALA A 130 18.33 8.95 12.79
N LYS A 131 18.56 9.85 11.85
CA LYS A 131 18.08 9.76 10.46
C LYS A 131 18.70 8.58 9.69
N GLU A 132 20.00 8.35 9.84
CA GLU A 132 20.71 7.29 9.10
C GLU A 132 20.55 5.88 9.71
N MET A 133 20.50 5.75 11.05
CA MET A 133 20.34 4.44 11.72
C MET A 133 18.91 3.90 11.71
N ASN A 134 17.94 4.66 11.19
CA ASN A 134 16.52 4.31 11.22
C ASN A 134 16.04 3.91 12.64
N MET A 135 16.65 4.51 13.68
CA MET A 135 16.32 4.27 15.07
C MET A 135 15.43 5.40 15.58
N ARG A 136 14.13 5.26 15.26
CA ARG A 136 12.94 5.54 16.07
C ARG A 136 11.79 5.92 15.14
N ASP A 137 11.18 4.93 14.48
CA ASP A 137 9.75 4.97 14.09
C ASP A 137 9.23 3.59 13.63
N ALA A 138 9.45 2.57 14.46
CA ALA A 138 8.45 1.52 14.63
C ALA A 138 7.46 1.93 15.74
N SER A 139 7.13 3.22 15.82
CA SER A 139 5.92 3.65 16.49
C SER A 139 4.75 3.16 15.64
N MET A 140 3.60 2.91 16.26
CA MET A 140 2.36 2.53 15.57
C MET A 140 1.93 3.57 14.52
N ASP A 141 2.61 4.71 14.45
CA ASP A 141 2.31 5.86 13.60
C ASP A 141 3.16 5.96 12.33
N SER A 142 4.07 5.04 12.00
CA SER A 142 4.76 5.13 10.69
C SER A 142 3.85 4.74 9.52
N VAL A 143 3.93 5.46 8.39
CA VAL A 143 3.07 5.19 7.21
C VAL A 143 3.31 3.79 6.65
N ALA A 144 4.55 3.28 6.69
CA ALA A 144 4.86 1.91 6.31
C ALA A 144 4.18 0.87 7.21
N TRP A 145 4.13 1.12 8.53
CA TRP A 145 3.40 0.27 9.46
C TRP A 145 1.89 0.38 9.24
N ARG A 146 1.35 1.59 9.07
CA ARG A 146 -0.08 1.81 8.76
C ARG A 146 -0.48 1.11 7.47
N ARG A 147 0.31 1.17 6.39
CA ARG A 147 0.06 0.41 5.15
C ARG A 147 0.02 -1.09 5.41
N TYR A 148 0.95 -1.60 6.20
CA TYR A 148 0.98 -3.01 6.57
C TYR A 148 -0.24 -3.42 7.41
N GLU A 149 -0.64 -2.62 8.40
CA GLU A 149 -1.81 -2.84 9.25
C GLU A 149 -3.10 -2.81 8.42
N GLN A 150 -3.27 -1.79 7.57
CA GLN A 150 -4.43 -1.60 6.70
C GLN A 150 -4.56 -2.71 5.64
N ALA A 151 -3.44 -3.32 5.21
CA ALA A 151 -3.42 -4.43 4.25
C ALA A 151 -3.68 -5.81 4.89
N ARG A 152 -3.76 -5.92 6.22
CA ARG A 152 -4.02 -7.21 6.87
C ARG A 152 -5.41 -7.74 6.54
N PRO A 153 -5.57 -9.07 6.41
CA PRO A 153 -6.90 -9.68 6.27
C PRO A 153 -7.80 -9.31 7.44
N ARG A 154 -9.01 -8.82 7.15
CA ARG A 154 -10.04 -8.47 8.14
C ARG A 154 -11.13 -9.53 8.17
N THR A 155 -11.73 -9.72 9.34
CA THR A 155 -12.83 -10.66 9.53
C THR A 155 -14.05 -9.90 10.02
N GLU A 156 -15.17 -10.10 9.33
CA GLU A 156 -16.45 -9.52 9.74
C GLU A 156 -16.91 -10.11 11.07
N LYS A 157 -17.34 -9.23 11.98
CA LYS A 157 -17.99 -9.57 13.24
C LYS A 157 -19.39 -8.99 13.27
N LYS A 158 -20.28 -9.65 14.03
CA LYS A 158 -21.62 -9.12 14.30
C LYS A 158 -21.55 -8.16 15.47
N ILE A 159 -22.11 -6.96 15.29
CA ILE A 159 -22.34 -5.97 16.36
C ILE A 159 -23.83 -5.84 16.65
N ALA A 160 -24.19 -5.14 17.72
CA ALA A 160 -25.59 -4.95 18.09
C ALA A 160 -26.37 -4.22 16.97
N PRO A 161 -27.52 -4.74 16.49
CA PRO A 161 -28.26 -4.14 15.39
C PRO A 161 -28.69 -2.68 15.63
N SER A 162 -28.91 -2.30 16.90
CA SER A 162 -29.28 -0.93 17.28
C SER A 162 -28.19 0.10 16.95
N LEU A 163 -26.91 -0.30 16.93
CA LEU A 163 -25.79 0.62 16.69
C LEU A 163 -25.72 1.09 15.23
N TYR A 164 -26.26 0.31 14.28
CA TYR A 164 -26.17 0.64 12.85
C TYR A 164 -26.85 1.98 12.50
N ALA A 165 -27.90 2.35 13.22
CA ALA A 165 -28.58 3.62 13.00
C ALA A 165 -27.74 4.82 13.47
N ASP A 166 -26.92 4.66 14.52
CA ASP A 166 -26.13 5.73 15.11
C ASP A 166 -25.08 6.28 14.14
N TYR A 167 -24.51 5.38 13.32
CA TYR A 167 -23.48 5.70 12.32
C TYR A 167 -24.05 6.38 11.06
N ALA A 168 -25.35 6.27 10.81
CA ALA A 168 -25.96 6.85 9.62
C ALA A 168 -25.92 8.39 9.68
N GLY A 169 -25.54 9.02 8.57
CA GLY A 169 -25.38 10.46 8.51
C GLY A 169 -24.35 10.89 7.47
N PHE A 170 -24.01 12.17 7.51
CA PHE A 170 -23.06 12.78 6.59
C PHE A 170 -21.81 13.21 7.35
N TYR A 171 -20.65 12.95 6.78
CA TYR A 171 -19.36 13.29 7.36
C TYR A 171 -18.55 14.07 6.34
N LEU A 172 -18.15 15.28 6.69
CA LEU A 172 -17.38 16.16 5.83
C LEU A 172 -15.91 15.78 5.89
N LEU A 173 -15.39 15.29 4.78
CA LEU A 173 -13.99 14.98 4.55
C LEU A 173 -13.43 16.02 3.59
N ASP A 174 -12.96 17.14 4.16
CA ASP A 174 -12.50 18.28 3.38
C ASP A 174 -13.61 18.78 2.41
N GLU A 175 -13.37 18.86 1.10
CA GLU A 175 -14.38 19.26 0.09
C GLU A 175 -15.29 18.11 -0.38
N HIS A 176 -15.25 16.94 0.28
CA HIS A 176 -16.09 15.79 -0.05
C HIS A 176 -16.99 15.39 1.12
N VAL A 177 -18.11 14.78 0.76
CA VAL A 177 -19.05 14.21 1.73
C VAL A 177 -18.93 12.69 1.72
N PHE A 178 -18.72 12.14 2.90
CA PHE A 178 -18.83 10.72 3.19
C PHE A 178 -20.24 10.46 3.74
N ALA A 179 -21.14 9.95 2.89
CA ALA A 179 -22.49 9.59 3.29
C ALA A 179 -22.52 8.14 3.79
N ILE A 180 -22.98 7.94 5.03
CA ILE A 180 -23.23 6.62 5.63
C ILE A 180 -24.73 6.35 5.66
N THR A 181 -25.15 5.27 5.02
CA THR A 181 -26.55 4.83 5.03
C THR A 181 -26.69 3.49 5.74
N SER A 182 -27.77 3.33 6.51
CA SER A 182 -28.12 2.07 7.17
C SER A 182 -29.36 1.46 6.51
N ARG A 183 -29.25 0.21 6.04
CA ARG A 183 -30.35 -0.54 5.41
C ARG A 183 -30.28 -2.00 5.81
N ASP A 184 -31.36 -2.56 6.33
CA ASP A 184 -31.48 -3.99 6.68
C ASP A 184 -30.35 -4.53 7.57
N GLY A 185 -29.90 -3.72 8.55
CA GLY A 185 -28.80 -4.10 9.45
C GLY A 185 -27.41 -4.11 8.79
N ARG A 186 -27.25 -3.40 7.67
CA ARG A 186 -25.98 -3.23 6.94
C ARG A 186 -25.66 -1.75 6.82
N LEU A 187 -24.37 -1.42 6.76
CA LEU A 187 -23.91 -0.07 6.50
C LEU A 187 -23.35 0.04 5.09
N PHE A 188 -23.64 1.16 4.46
CA PHE A 188 -23.08 1.53 3.18
C PHE A 188 -22.45 2.91 3.28
N ALA A 189 -21.36 3.07 2.57
CA ALA A 189 -20.58 4.29 2.52
C ALA A 189 -20.47 4.77 1.08
N ARG A 190 -20.69 6.05 0.87
CA ARG A 190 -20.52 6.73 -0.41
C ARG A 190 -19.71 8.00 -0.20
N LEU A 191 -18.54 8.07 -0.80
CA LEU A 191 -17.82 9.33 -0.97
C LEU A 191 -18.41 10.08 -2.18
N THR A 192 -18.46 11.40 -2.15
CA THR A 192 -18.96 12.23 -3.26
C THR A 192 -18.29 11.85 -4.59
N GLY A 193 -19.08 11.74 -5.66
CA GLY A 193 -18.60 11.31 -6.98
C GLY A 193 -18.38 9.80 -7.14
N GLN A 194 -18.28 9.05 -6.04
CA GLN A 194 -18.02 7.62 -6.05
C GLN A 194 -19.31 6.79 -5.89
N ARG A 195 -19.22 5.52 -6.29
CA ARG A 195 -20.32 4.56 -6.07
C ARG A 195 -20.45 4.22 -4.59
N GLU A 196 -21.67 3.94 -4.17
CA GLU A 196 -21.94 3.42 -2.83
C GLU A 196 -21.38 2.00 -2.68
N LEU A 197 -20.70 1.74 -1.56
CA LEU A 197 -20.10 0.44 -1.22
C LEU A 197 -20.49 0.03 0.19
N GLU A 198 -20.69 -1.27 0.40
CA GLU A 198 -20.93 -1.81 1.74
C GLU A 198 -19.67 -1.80 2.60
N ILE A 199 -19.83 -1.42 3.87
CA ILE A 199 -18.81 -1.56 4.92
C ILE A 199 -19.25 -2.59 5.96
N PHE A 200 -18.30 -3.41 6.40
CA PHE A 200 -18.53 -4.55 7.28
C PHE A 200 -17.91 -4.27 8.63
N ALA A 201 -18.60 -4.60 9.72
CA ALA A 201 -18.08 -4.41 11.06
C ALA A 201 -16.93 -5.38 11.33
N GLU A 202 -15.80 -4.86 11.81
CA GLU A 202 -14.71 -5.64 12.44
C GLU A 202 -14.85 -5.62 13.97
N ASP A 203 -15.37 -4.51 14.51
CA ASP A 203 -15.67 -4.33 15.93
C ASP A 203 -16.70 -3.20 16.09
N GLU A 204 -17.06 -2.87 17.33
CA GLU A 204 -17.78 -1.63 17.62
C GLU A 204 -16.99 -0.41 17.10
N ASP A 205 -17.69 0.53 16.46
CA ASP A 205 -17.14 1.71 15.77
C ASP A 205 -16.10 1.44 14.65
N ARG A 206 -15.74 0.18 14.37
CA ARG A 206 -14.67 -0.18 13.42
C ARG A 206 -15.20 -1.01 12.26
N PHE A 207 -15.06 -0.47 11.05
CA PHE A 207 -15.58 -1.05 9.83
C PHE A 207 -14.51 -1.13 8.75
N PHE A 208 -14.67 -2.05 7.81
CA PHE A 208 -13.77 -2.21 6.67
C PHE A 208 -14.53 -2.52 5.38
N TYR A 209 -13.89 -2.24 4.25
CA TYR A 209 -14.41 -2.62 2.94
C TYR A 209 -13.89 -4.00 2.53
N LYS A 210 -14.76 -4.82 1.91
CA LYS A 210 -14.32 -6.04 1.20
C LYS A 210 -13.88 -5.77 -0.24
N ALA A 211 -14.36 -4.67 -0.83
CA ALA A 211 -14.13 -4.32 -2.24
C ALA A 211 -12.86 -3.49 -2.48
N VAL A 212 -12.39 -2.76 -1.46
CA VAL A 212 -11.20 -1.89 -1.52
C VAL A 212 -10.40 -2.04 -0.23
N GLN A 213 -9.10 -1.73 -0.26
CA GLN A 213 -8.25 -1.75 0.93
C GLN A 213 -8.40 -0.45 1.71
N ALA A 214 -9.51 -0.30 2.42
CA ALA A 214 -9.77 0.84 3.29
C ALA A 214 -10.56 0.43 4.54
N GLN A 215 -10.50 1.27 5.57
CA GLN A 215 -11.23 1.11 6.82
C GLN A 215 -11.87 2.43 7.25
N VAL A 216 -12.89 2.32 8.09
CA VAL A 216 -13.60 3.45 8.70
C VAL A 216 -13.65 3.21 10.20
N THR A 217 -13.14 4.15 10.97
CA THR A 217 -13.31 4.15 12.43
C THR A 217 -14.18 5.33 12.83
N PHE A 218 -15.37 5.08 13.37
CA PHE A 218 -16.23 6.12 13.90
C PHE A 218 -15.67 6.69 15.20
N VAL A 219 -15.84 8.00 15.38
CA VAL A 219 -15.38 8.74 16.55
C VAL A 219 -16.61 9.21 17.31
N ARG A 220 -16.67 8.87 18.60
CA ARG A 220 -17.74 9.32 19.51
C ARG A 220 -17.27 10.49 20.36
N ASP A 221 -18.18 11.39 20.68
CA ASP A 221 -17.94 12.46 21.65
C ASP A 221 -18.05 11.95 23.09
N LYS A 222 -17.88 12.87 24.06
CA LYS A 222 -17.98 12.60 25.50
C LYS A 222 -19.35 12.08 25.96
N ASP A 223 -20.40 12.35 25.18
CA ASP A 223 -21.78 11.96 25.48
C ASP A 223 -22.14 10.62 24.80
N GLY A 224 -21.19 10.02 24.07
CA GLY A 224 -21.32 8.74 23.38
C GLY A 224 -21.95 8.83 21.99
N ALA A 225 -22.24 10.04 21.52
CA ALA A 225 -22.80 10.26 20.19
C ALA A 225 -21.69 10.22 19.13
N VAL A 226 -21.99 9.64 17.96
CA VAL A 226 -21.05 9.65 16.83
C VAL A 226 -20.88 11.08 16.33
N SER A 227 -19.65 11.59 16.40
CA SER A 227 -19.26 12.98 16.10
C SER A 227 -18.39 13.10 14.84
N GLY A 228 -17.85 11.99 14.36
CA GLY A 228 -16.99 11.95 13.18
C GLY A 228 -16.63 10.52 12.78
N LEU A 229 -15.78 10.41 11.78
CA LEU A 229 -15.11 9.16 11.40
C LEU A 229 -13.69 9.44 10.90
N ASN A 230 -12.83 8.44 10.96
CA ASN A 230 -11.52 8.44 10.32
C ASN A 230 -11.54 7.43 9.17
N LEU A 231 -11.21 7.89 7.96
CA LEU A 231 -10.95 7.05 6.80
C LEU A 231 -9.48 6.61 6.85
N HIS A 232 -9.23 5.30 6.85
CA HIS A 232 -7.90 4.72 6.82
C HIS A 232 -7.65 4.12 5.44
N GLN A 233 -6.69 4.66 4.68
CA GLN A 233 -6.37 4.16 3.34
C GLN A 233 -4.93 4.50 2.94
N ASN A 234 -4.23 3.57 2.28
CA ASN A 234 -2.87 3.75 1.76
C ASN A 234 -1.81 4.17 2.81
N GLY A 235 -2.05 3.83 4.07
CA GLY A 235 -1.22 4.23 5.23
C GLY A 235 -1.58 5.59 5.82
N TYR A 236 -2.59 6.26 5.29
CA TYR A 236 -3.06 7.55 5.75
C TYR A 236 -4.36 7.42 6.53
N GLU A 237 -4.61 8.45 7.34
CA GLU A 237 -5.82 8.61 8.12
C GLU A 237 -6.36 10.01 7.85
N GLN A 238 -7.62 10.09 7.44
CA GLN A 238 -8.28 11.36 7.15
C GLN A 238 -9.52 11.47 8.02
N ALA A 239 -9.55 12.50 8.86
CA ALA A 239 -10.68 12.76 9.74
C ALA A 239 -11.81 13.43 8.97
N ALA A 240 -13.02 12.94 9.16
CA ALA A 240 -14.25 13.51 8.64
C ALA A 240 -15.19 13.86 9.81
N GLN A 241 -15.61 15.12 9.88
CA GLN A 241 -16.50 15.57 10.94
C GLN A 241 -17.95 15.30 10.57
N ARG A 242 -18.78 14.82 11.51
CA ARG A 242 -20.21 14.67 11.25
C ARG A 242 -20.85 16.04 11.07
N VAL A 243 -21.65 16.19 10.02
CA VAL A 243 -22.34 17.43 9.66
C VAL A 243 -23.83 17.19 9.42
N GLU A 244 -24.61 18.26 9.52
CA GLU A 244 -26.03 18.25 9.18
C GLU A 244 -26.23 18.02 7.68
N ALA A 245 -27.38 17.44 7.32
CA ALA A 245 -27.70 17.11 5.93
C ALA A 245 -27.67 18.33 5.01
N GLU A 246 -28.09 19.50 5.50
CA GLU A 246 -28.07 20.76 4.72
C GLU A 246 -26.64 21.17 4.34
N VAL A 247 -25.68 21.04 5.25
CA VAL A 247 -24.26 21.34 4.99
C VAL A 247 -23.71 20.36 3.95
N ALA A 248 -24.00 19.07 4.11
CA ALA A 248 -23.57 18.04 3.17
C ALA A 248 -24.11 18.28 1.75
N LEU A 249 -25.41 18.59 1.64
CA LEU A 249 -26.05 18.89 0.36
C LEU A 249 -25.46 20.15 -0.30
N ALA A 250 -25.13 21.18 0.48
CA ALA A 250 -24.49 22.38 -0.03
C ALA A 250 -23.09 22.08 -0.63
N VAL A 251 -22.28 21.29 0.07
CA VAL A 251 -20.94 20.88 -0.42
C VAL A 251 -21.06 20.03 -1.69
N GLU A 252 -21.97 19.05 -1.71
CA GLU A 252 -22.19 18.21 -2.91
C GLU A 252 -22.69 19.05 -4.10
N GLU A 253 -23.56 20.05 -3.90
CA GLU A 253 -24.04 20.91 -4.99
C GLU A 253 -22.93 21.83 -5.53
N VAL A 254 -22.09 22.41 -4.67
CA VAL A 254 -20.94 23.21 -5.12
C VAL A 254 -20.03 22.39 -6.04
N LEU A 255 -19.71 21.15 -5.64
CA LEU A 255 -18.93 20.26 -6.48
C LEU A 255 -19.70 19.88 -7.76
N ALA A 256 -20.99 19.56 -7.65
CA ALA A 256 -21.82 19.20 -8.81
C ALA A 256 -21.92 20.34 -9.83
N GLU A 257 -22.03 21.59 -9.40
CA GLU A 257 -21.99 22.77 -10.26
C GLU A 257 -20.63 22.92 -10.95
N ARG A 258 -19.53 22.75 -10.20
CA ARG A 258 -18.17 22.79 -10.76
C ARG A 258 -17.96 21.74 -11.85
N VAL A 259 -18.42 20.51 -11.61
CA VAL A 259 -18.39 19.41 -12.59
C VAL A 259 -19.28 19.72 -13.79
N ARG A 260 -20.52 20.17 -13.56
CA ARG A 260 -21.50 20.48 -14.62
C ARG A 260 -21.04 21.61 -15.53
N ASN A 261 -20.38 22.63 -14.96
CA ASN A 261 -19.84 23.78 -15.67
C ASN A 261 -18.42 23.54 -16.22
N ASN A 262 -17.84 22.36 -15.93
CA ASN A 262 -16.47 22.01 -16.27
C ASN A 262 -15.46 23.09 -15.83
N GLN A 263 -15.62 23.60 -14.61
CA GLN A 263 -14.88 24.76 -14.12
C GLN A 263 -13.64 24.30 -13.31
N PRO A 264 -12.41 24.53 -13.81
CA PRO A 264 -11.22 24.18 -13.04
C PRO A 264 -11.07 25.05 -11.78
N VAL A 265 -10.21 24.63 -10.86
CA VAL A 265 -9.76 25.51 -9.78
C VAL A 265 -9.08 26.75 -10.36
N GLU A 266 -9.09 27.84 -9.59
CA GLU A 266 -8.41 29.07 -10.01
C GLU A 266 -6.91 28.78 -10.24
N ASN A 267 -6.35 29.29 -11.34
CA ASN A 267 -4.96 29.09 -11.72
C ASN A 267 -4.52 27.62 -11.89
N SER A 268 -5.46 26.71 -12.17
CA SER A 268 -5.21 25.26 -12.29
C SER A 268 -4.02 24.90 -13.20
N GLU A 269 -3.91 25.52 -14.38
CA GLU A 269 -2.78 25.30 -15.30
C GLU A 269 -1.44 25.74 -14.68
N ALA A 270 -1.41 26.92 -14.06
CA ALA A 270 -0.19 27.48 -13.48
C ALA A 270 0.29 26.67 -12.27
N LEU A 271 -0.64 26.22 -11.41
CA LEU A 271 -0.35 25.33 -10.30
C LEU A 271 0.25 24.00 -10.78
N LEU A 272 -0.35 23.39 -11.80
CA LEU A 272 0.14 22.15 -12.37
C LEU A 272 1.53 22.32 -13.00
N ARG A 273 1.73 23.39 -13.78
CA ARG A 273 3.02 23.72 -14.40
C ARG A 273 4.12 23.86 -13.36
N GLN A 274 3.87 24.67 -12.33
CA GLN A 274 4.84 24.91 -11.27
C GLN A 274 5.21 23.60 -10.56
N MET A 275 4.23 22.76 -10.25
CA MET A 275 4.46 21.46 -9.61
C MET A 275 5.31 20.53 -10.48
N ILE A 276 4.99 20.40 -11.77
CA ILE A 276 5.76 19.55 -12.69
C ILE A 276 7.21 20.05 -12.81
N GLU A 277 7.41 21.36 -12.97
CA GLU A 277 8.75 21.95 -13.09
C GLU A 277 9.59 21.79 -11.81
N GLN A 278 8.96 21.91 -10.64
CA GLN A 278 9.61 21.65 -9.35
C GLN A 278 10.07 20.19 -9.24
N HIS A 279 9.21 19.24 -9.64
CA HIS A 279 9.58 17.82 -9.68
C HIS A 279 10.68 17.53 -10.71
N GLN A 280 10.68 18.16 -11.88
CA GLN A 280 11.75 18.05 -12.88
C GLN A 280 13.10 18.57 -12.37
N ARG A 281 13.10 19.60 -11.51
CA ARG A 281 14.33 20.12 -10.89
C ARG A 281 14.82 19.27 -9.71
N GLY A 282 14.04 18.28 -9.27
CA GLY A 282 14.32 17.54 -8.03
C GLY A 282 14.07 18.37 -6.76
N GLU A 283 13.32 19.47 -6.87
CA GLU A 283 12.97 20.38 -5.78
C GLU A 283 11.44 20.53 -5.61
N PRO A 284 10.67 19.44 -5.34
CA PRO A 284 9.23 19.54 -5.09
C PRO A 284 8.94 20.40 -3.86
N ASP A 285 7.93 21.27 -3.96
CA ASP A 285 7.41 22.00 -2.81
C ASP A 285 6.47 21.11 -2.00
N TYR A 286 7.03 20.40 -1.02
CA TYR A 286 6.27 19.53 -0.13
C TYR A 286 5.36 20.28 0.85
N GLU A 287 5.59 21.58 1.10
CA GLU A 287 4.73 22.38 1.99
C GLU A 287 3.40 22.72 1.31
N SER A 288 3.42 22.83 -0.02
CA SER A 288 2.21 22.98 -0.85
C SER A 288 1.34 21.72 -0.91
N MET A 289 1.75 20.60 -0.30
CA MET A 289 1.02 19.33 -0.31
C MET A 289 0.45 19.01 1.06
N MET A 290 -0.68 18.29 1.09
CA MET A 290 -1.17 17.68 2.32
C MET A 290 -0.11 16.70 2.86
N PRO A 291 0.04 16.52 4.19
CA PRO A 291 1.16 15.73 4.75
C PRO A 291 1.25 14.30 4.19
N ALA A 292 0.10 13.73 3.88
CA ALA A 292 -0.01 12.42 3.25
C ALA A 292 0.64 12.37 1.86
N LEU A 293 0.23 13.31 0.99
CA LEU A 293 0.75 13.45 -0.36
C LEU A 293 2.23 13.83 -0.35
N ALA A 294 2.65 14.78 0.51
CA ALA A 294 4.04 15.19 0.65
C ALA A 294 4.97 13.99 0.88
N LEU A 295 4.58 13.09 1.80
CA LEU A 295 5.34 11.88 2.09
C LEU A 295 5.36 10.91 0.90
N ALA A 296 4.20 10.67 0.25
CA ALA A 296 4.13 9.79 -0.92
C ALA A 296 4.98 10.30 -2.10
N SER A 297 4.94 11.62 -2.33
CA SER A 297 5.74 12.31 -3.34
C SER A 297 7.23 12.22 -3.00
N HIS A 298 7.60 12.36 -1.72
CA HIS A 298 8.99 12.21 -1.29
C HIS A 298 9.52 10.78 -1.48
N GLU A 299 8.73 9.75 -1.12
CA GLU A 299 9.09 8.33 -1.31
C GLU A 299 9.35 7.97 -2.78
N GLN A 300 8.66 8.64 -3.71
CA GLN A 300 8.72 8.37 -5.15
C GLN A 300 9.49 9.43 -5.94
N SER A 301 10.08 10.41 -5.26
CA SER A 301 10.69 11.61 -5.86
C SER A 301 11.66 11.31 -6.99
N ALA A 302 12.60 10.38 -6.78
CA ALA A 302 13.58 9.99 -7.79
C ALA A 302 12.94 9.35 -9.04
N ALA A 303 11.89 8.55 -8.87
CA ALA A 303 11.20 7.91 -9.99
C ALA A 303 10.38 8.94 -10.79
N ILE A 304 9.62 9.79 -10.08
CA ILE A 304 8.83 10.88 -10.69
C ILE A 304 9.74 11.84 -11.43
N GLN A 305 10.86 12.27 -10.81
CA GLN A 305 11.84 13.15 -11.45
C GLN A 305 12.40 12.53 -12.73
N SER A 306 12.88 11.28 -12.66
CA SER A 306 13.44 10.59 -13.83
C SER A 306 12.43 10.50 -14.98
N GLU A 307 11.18 10.14 -14.69
CA GLU A 307 10.12 10.03 -15.70
C GLU A 307 9.80 11.39 -16.35
N LEU A 308 9.72 12.46 -15.54
CA LEU A 308 9.45 13.81 -16.03
C LEU A 308 10.64 14.43 -16.77
N GLU A 309 11.87 14.15 -16.37
CA GLU A 309 13.09 14.60 -17.06
C GLU A 309 13.22 13.93 -18.42
N GLU A 310 12.91 12.63 -18.52
CA GLU A 310 12.92 11.89 -19.78
C GLU A 310 11.97 12.49 -20.83
N LEU A 311 10.83 13.02 -20.39
CA LEU A 311 9.83 13.66 -21.25
C LEU A 311 10.26 15.05 -21.77
N GLY A 312 11.21 15.72 -21.11
CA GLY A 312 11.72 17.03 -21.50
C GLY A 312 10.82 18.20 -21.07
N SER A 313 10.94 19.35 -21.74
CA SER A 313 10.24 20.58 -21.34
C SER A 313 8.73 20.50 -21.64
N ILE A 314 7.92 21.12 -20.79
CA ILE A 314 6.48 21.29 -21.05
C ILE A 314 6.28 22.19 -22.27
N ARG A 315 5.53 21.71 -23.27
CA ARG A 315 5.14 22.47 -24.46
C ARG A 315 3.77 23.09 -24.32
N GLU A 316 2.82 22.34 -23.76
CA GLU A 316 1.42 22.75 -23.64
C GLU A 316 0.79 22.05 -22.45
N ILE A 317 -0.10 22.76 -21.74
CA ILE A 317 -1.00 22.20 -20.75
C ILE A 317 -2.41 22.58 -21.20
N SER A 318 -3.27 21.58 -21.38
CA SER A 318 -4.65 21.79 -21.81
C SER A 318 -5.59 21.21 -20.78
N PHE A 319 -6.44 22.06 -20.19
CA PHE A 319 -7.51 21.60 -19.32
C PHE A 319 -8.52 20.77 -20.11
N LYS A 320 -8.83 19.58 -19.59
CA LYS A 320 -9.72 18.62 -20.22
C LYS A 320 -11.09 18.65 -19.56
N CYS A 321 -11.12 18.37 -18.26
CA CYS A 321 -12.36 18.43 -17.49
C CYS A 321 -12.15 18.45 -15.98
N VAL A 322 -13.24 18.72 -15.25
CA VAL A 322 -13.40 18.29 -13.86
C VAL A 322 -14.06 16.92 -13.87
N ASP A 323 -13.43 15.91 -13.29
CA ASP A 323 -14.03 14.57 -13.19
C ASP A 323 -15.16 14.53 -12.12
N PRO A 324 -15.99 13.48 -12.08
CA PRO A 324 -17.09 13.39 -11.11
C PRO A 324 -16.66 13.43 -9.64
N GLU A 325 -15.39 13.18 -9.35
CA GLU A 325 -14.80 13.23 -8.00
C GLU A 325 -14.18 14.61 -7.70
N GLY A 326 -14.24 15.56 -8.64
CA GLY A 326 -13.76 16.93 -8.48
C GLY A 326 -12.30 17.16 -8.85
N TRP A 327 -11.66 16.20 -9.50
CA TRP A 327 -10.27 16.34 -9.94
C TRP A 327 -10.21 17.18 -11.21
N ASP A 328 -9.31 18.16 -11.22
CA ASP A 328 -8.94 18.86 -12.45
C ASP A 328 -8.05 17.95 -13.28
N VAL A 329 -8.52 17.60 -14.47
CA VAL A 329 -7.83 16.75 -15.43
C VAL A 329 -7.24 17.62 -16.53
N HIS A 330 -5.95 17.45 -16.77
CA HIS A 330 -5.17 18.16 -17.78
C HIS A 330 -4.39 17.20 -18.65
N ASP A 331 -4.38 17.47 -19.94
CA ASP A 331 -3.45 16.87 -20.87
C ASP A 331 -2.18 17.72 -20.91
N VAL A 332 -1.04 17.14 -20.57
CA VAL A 332 0.27 17.81 -20.58
C VAL A 332 1.13 17.24 -21.70
N THR A 333 1.49 18.09 -22.66
CA THR A 333 2.38 17.76 -23.75
C THR A 333 3.79 18.22 -23.42
N PHE A 334 4.75 17.30 -23.51
CA PHE A 334 6.17 17.54 -23.33
C PHE A 334 6.92 17.42 -24.66
N ASP A 335 8.23 17.69 -24.65
CA ASP A 335 9.11 17.48 -25.81
C ASP A 335 9.04 16.05 -26.38
N LYS A 336 8.94 15.04 -25.52
CA LYS A 336 9.08 13.61 -25.87
C LYS A 336 7.92 12.74 -25.40
N GLY A 337 6.72 13.31 -25.25
CA GLY A 337 5.54 12.52 -24.90
C GLY A 337 4.39 13.36 -24.41
N LYS A 338 3.33 12.68 -24.02
CA LYS A 338 2.12 13.29 -23.48
C LYS A 338 1.61 12.48 -22.30
N LEU A 339 1.28 13.16 -21.21
CA LEU A 339 0.70 12.57 -20.01
C LEU A 339 -0.65 13.24 -19.71
N GLU A 340 -1.58 12.48 -19.15
CA GLU A 340 -2.77 13.03 -18.49
C GLU A 340 -2.44 13.18 -17.01
N PHE A 341 -2.48 14.40 -16.51
CA PHE A 341 -2.39 14.73 -15.10
C PHE A 341 -3.78 14.96 -14.55
N LYS A 342 -4.01 14.53 -13.31
CA LYS A 342 -5.13 15.00 -12.53
C LYS A 342 -4.71 15.35 -11.12
N PHE A 343 -5.28 16.42 -10.58
CA PHE A 343 -5.03 16.81 -9.20
C PHE A 343 -6.29 17.37 -8.55
N ILE A 344 -6.25 17.45 -7.22
CA ILE A 344 -7.26 18.09 -6.40
C ILE A 344 -6.61 18.90 -5.29
N LEU A 345 -7.21 20.04 -4.96
CA LEU A 345 -6.79 20.87 -3.83
C LEU A 345 -7.66 20.57 -2.61
N ALA A 346 -7.04 20.65 -1.44
CA ALA A 346 -7.73 20.69 -0.17
C ALA A 346 -8.35 22.08 0.07
N SER A 347 -9.24 22.20 1.06
CA SER A 347 -9.88 23.47 1.43
C SER A 347 -8.89 24.58 1.80
N ASP A 348 -7.68 24.22 2.24
CA ASP A 348 -6.59 25.17 2.56
C ASP A 348 -5.72 25.55 1.34
N GLY A 349 -6.07 25.06 0.15
CA GLY A 349 -5.38 25.35 -1.12
C GLY A 349 -4.16 24.48 -1.40
N ARG A 350 -3.78 23.56 -0.49
CA ARG A 350 -2.70 22.60 -0.75
C ARG A 350 -3.16 21.45 -1.63
N PHE A 351 -2.23 20.80 -2.34
CA PHE A 351 -2.53 19.60 -3.10
C PHE A 351 -2.98 18.46 -2.16
N GLY A 352 -4.23 18.04 -2.28
CA GLY A 352 -4.79 16.88 -1.58
C GLY A 352 -4.48 15.56 -2.29
N GLY A 353 -4.32 15.60 -3.61
CA GLY A 353 -3.94 14.43 -4.41
C GLY A 353 -3.45 14.82 -5.79
N ILE A 354 -2.51 14.03 -6.33
CA ILE A 354 -1.96 14.17 -7.68
C ILE A 354 -1.81 12.77 -8.27
N PHE A 355 -2.19 12.59 -9.53
CA PHE A 355 -2.01 11.37 -10.29
C PHE A 355 -1.67 11.72 -11.73
N PHE A 356 -0.83 10.92 -12.38
CA PHE A 356 -0.58 11.05 -13.81
C PHE A 356 -0.43 9.69 -14.47
N ARG A 357 -0.71 9.64 -15.77
CA ARG A 357 -0.57 8.43 -16.60
C ARG A 357 -0.29 8.81 -18.06
N PRO A 358 0.27 7.88 -18.86
CA PRO A 358 0.34 8.07 -20.31
C PRO A 358 -1.03 8.31 -20.93
N VAL A 359 -1.12 9.23 -21.88
CA VAL A 359 -2.33 9.41 -22.69
C VAL A 359 -2.47 8.21 -23.64
N SER A 360 -3.65 7.59 -23.63
CA SER A 360 -3.97 6.41 -24.44
C SER A 360 -4.12 6.73 -25.93
#